data_AF-A0A1Q9QUG7-F1
#
_entry.id   AF-A0A1Q9QUG7-F1
#
_cell.length_a   1.000
_cell.length_b   1.000
_cell.length_c   1.000
_cell.angle_alpha   90.00
_cell.angle_beta   90.00
_cell.angle_gamma   90.00
#
_symmetry.space_group_name_H-M   'P 1'
#
loop_
_entity.id
_entity.type
_entity.pdbx_description
1 polymer ?
#
loop_
_entity_poly.entity_id
_entity_poly.type
_entity_poly.pdbx_seq_one_letter_code
_entity_poly.pdbx_strand_id
1 'polypeptide(L)'
;MSQMRKVVAIVRNYQERISGESAARYTRVRLEDESGKTYYIKRLVVPDYLARKGAFSNDVSRTWYVKSVDKHTVVIVGYEDSFGKFFYDLDEVKTLSKGAKVQGFIYAIAAVPAPIIVAVATYGLGLLLMPLFVYQAYKFLFKVPSILSQATLKKDFQNFGISI
;
A
#
# COMPACT_ATOMS: atom_id res chain seq x y z
N MET A 1 15.78 1.48 -0.38
CA MET A 1 14.75 1.78 0.65
C MET A 1 13.57 2.45 -0.03
N SER A 2 12.34 2.22 0.42
CA SER A 2 11.18 2.96 -0.12
C SER A 2 11.06 4.30 0.61
N GLN A 3 11.30 5.39 -0.11
CA GLN A 3 11.18 6.75 0.41
C GLN A 3 9.73 7.22 0.36
N MET A 4 9.29 7.89 1.41
CA MET A 4 8.03 8.64 1.40
C MET A 4 8.14 9.81 0.43
N ARG A 5 7.07 10.08 -0.31
CA ARG A 5 7.00 11.16 -1.30
C ARG A 5 5.80 12.05 -1.00
N LYS A 6 6.02 13.36 -1.10
CA LYS A 6 4.95 14.36 -1.14
C LYS A 6 4.50 14.48 -2.60
N VAL A 7 3.20 14.32 -2.86
CA VAL A 7 2.61 14.38 -4.21
C VAL A 7 1.35 15.22 -4.13
N VAL A 8 1.24 16.26 -4.96
CA VAL A 8 -0.04 16.92 -5.17
C VAL A 8 -0.82 16.11 -6.20
N ALA A 9 -2.02 15.69 -5.83
CA ALA A 9 -2.79 14.74 -6.61
C ALA A 9 -4.23 15.22 -6.74
N ILE A 10 -4.65 15.40 -7.99
CA ILE A 10 -6.04 15.57 -8.40
C ILE A 10 -6.51 14.22 -8.96
N VAL A 11 -7.43 13.56 -8.26
CA VAL A 11 -7.97 12.27 -8.70
C VAL A 11 -8.96 12.51 -9.82
N ARG A 12 -8.67 12.00 -11.02
CA ARG A 12 -9.59 12.09 -12.17
C ARG A 12 -10.46 10.87 -12.30
N ASN A 13 -9.84 9.69 -12.20
CA ASN A 13 -10.56 8.44 -12.41
C ASN A 13 -9.86 7.27 -11.72
N TYR A 14 -10.63 6.23 -11.40
CA TYR A 14 -10.17 4.93 -10.94
C TYR A 14 -11.05 3.85 -11.56
N GLN A 15 -10.50 2.66 -11.79
CA GLN A 15 -11.26 1.59 -12.45
C GLN A 15 -12.05 0.74 -11.47
N GLU A 16 -11.42 0.38 -10.35
CA GLU A 16 -12.00 -0.54 -9.37
C GLU A 16 -11.71 -0.04 -7.97
N ARG A 17 -12.70 -0.20 -7.08
CA ARG A 17 -12.56 0.00 -5.64
C ARG A 17 -12.86 -1.31 -4.93
N ILE A 18 -11.87 -1.84 -4.23
CA ILE A 18 -12.02 -2.98 -3.34
C ILE A 18 -11.96 -2.45 -1.92
N SER A 19 -13.09 -2.43 -1.22
CA SER A 19 -13.12 -2.00 0.19
C SER A 19 -12.72 -3.17 1.08
N GLY A 20 -11.73 -2.95 1.94
CA GLY A 20 -11.43 -3.80 3.09
C GLY A 20 -11.99 -3.19 4.37
N GLU A 21 -11.73 -3.83 5.51
CA GLU A 21 -12.19 -3.39 6.83
C GLU A 21 -11.45 -2.15 7.37
N SER A 22 -10.25 -1.87 6.86
CA SER A 22 -9.40 -0.75 7.33
C SER A 22 -8.78 0.09 6.19
N ALA A 23 -9.09 -0.25 4.94
CA ALA A 23 -8.67 0.53 3.79
C ALA A 23 -9.44 0.15 2.54
N ALA A 24 -9.65 1.16 1.69
CA ALA A 24 -10.03 0.97 0.31
C ALA A 24 -8.79 0.85 -0.59
N ARG A 25 -8.79 -0.16 -1.46
CA ARG A 25 -7.81 -0.31 -2.53
C ARG A 25 -8.42 0.12 -3.85
N TYR A 26 -7.76 1.03 -4.54
CA TYR A 26 -8.12 1.52 -5.85
C TYR A 26 -7.14 1.02 -6.91
N THR A 27 -7.65 0.59 -8.06
CA THR A 27 -6.85 0.08 -9.17
C THR A 27 -6.88 1.04 -10.36
N ARG A 28 -5.72 1.19 -11.04
CA ARG A 28 -5.52 2.09 -12.20
C ARG A 28 -6.00 3.52 -11.93
N VAL A 29 -5.50 4.13 -10.86
CA VAL A 29 -5.84 5.51 -10.49
C VAL A 29 -5.08 6.48 -11.40
N ARG A 30 -5.82 7.32 -12.10
CA ARG A 30 -5.29 8.45 -12.87
C ARG A 30 -5.28 9.69 -11.98
N LEU A 31 -4.08 10.22 -11.80
CA LEU A 31 -3.83 11.45 -11.06
C LEU A 31 -3.36 12.53 -12.02
N GLU A 32 -3.71 13.77 -11.71
CA GLU A 32 -3.13 14.96 -12.31
C GLU A 32 -2.43 15.79 -11.24
N ASP A 33 -1.29 16.34 -11.62
CA ASP A 33 -0.52 17.28 -10.80
C ASP A 33 -1.02 18.71 -11.03
N GLU A 34 -0.57 19.68 -10.23
CA GLU A 34 -0.95 21.10 -10.37
C GLU A 34 -0.55 21.67 -11.73
N SER A 35 0.54 21.15 -12.32
CA SER A 35 0.99 21.50 -13.68
C SER A 35 0.18 20.82 -14.80
N GLY A 36 -0.91 20.11 -14.48
CA GLY A 36 -1.75 19.38 -15.44
C GLY A 36 -1.12 18.09 -15.98
N LYS A 37 0.02 17.66 -15.44
CA LYS A 37 0.68 16.42 -15.87
C LYS A 37 -0.01 15.20 -15.29
N THR A 38 -0.39 14.27 -16.14
CA THR A 38 -1.05 13.02 -15.74
C THR A 38 -0.04 11.97 -15.31
N TYR A 39 -0.31 11.30 -14.19
CA TYR A 39 0.43 10.14 -13.70
C TYR A 39 -0.52 9.01 -13.34
N TYR A 40 -0.02 7.78 -13.44
CA TYR A 40 -0.83 6.58 -13.19
C TYR A 40 -0.28 5.79 -12.02
N ILE A 41 -1.15 5.50 -11.04
CA ILE A 41 -0.86 4.58 -9.94
C ILE A 41 -1.61 3.28 -10.19
N LYS A 42 -0.87 2.17 -10.34
CA LYS A 42 -1.47 0.86 -10.60
C LYS A 42 -2.37 0.40 -9.45
N ARG A 43 -1.90 0.52 -8.21
CA ARG A 43 -2.67 0.23 -6.99
C ARG A 43 -2.42 1.30 -5.94
N LEU A 44 -3.49 1.97 -5.53
CA LEU A 44 -3.49 2.94 -4.45
C LEU A 44 -4.24 2.33 -3.27
N VAL A 45 -3.66 2.38 -2.08
CA VAL A 45 -4.32 1.95 -0.84
C VAL A 45 -4.55 3.21 -0.02
N VAL A 46 -5.81 3.44 0.32
CA VAL A 46 -6.26 4.58 1.12
C VAL A 46 -6.85 4.03 2.42
N PRO A 47 -6.23 4.29 3.58
CA PRO A 47 -6.82 3.97 4.88
C PRO A 47 -8.22 4.58 5.01
N ASP A 48 -9.16 3.87 5.63
CA ASP A 48 -10.56 4.29 5.66
C ASP A 48 -10.76 5.56 6.49
N TYR A 49 -9.98 5.78 7.55
CA TYR A 49 -9.95 7.04 8.28
C TYR A 49 -9.62 8.22 7.35
N LEU A 50 -8.56 8.08 6.55
CA LEU A 50 -8.14 9.12 5.61
C LEU A 50 -9.18 9.31 4.51
N ALA A 51 -9.77 8.23 3.99
CA ALA A 51 -10.86 8.31 3.02
C ALA A 51 -12.08 9.07 3.58
N ARG A 52 -12.49 8.78 4.82
CA ARG A 52 -13.60 9.47 5.52
C ARG A 52 -13.33 10.95 5.75
N LYS A 53 -12.07 11.34 5.98
CA LYS A 53 -11.67 12.74 6.14
C LYS A 53 -11.61 13.49 4.80
N GLY A 54 -11.64 12.78 3.67
CA GLY A 54 -11.61 13.37 2.33
C GLY A 54 -10.24 13.34 1.68
N ALA A 55 -9.35 12.44 2.11
CA ALA A 55 -8.06 12.21 1.44
C ALA A 55 -8.23 11.81 -0.02
N PHE A 56 -9.31 11.07 -0.32
CA PHE A 56 -9.63 10.61 -1.66
C PHE A 56 -10.98 11.19 -2.09
N SER A 57 -10.91 12.29 -2.85
CA SER A 57 -12.06 12.92 -3.50
C SER A 57 -11.72 13.18 -4.96
N ASN A 58 -12.68 12.92 -5.85
CA ASN A 58 -12.52 13.21 -7.27
C ASN A 58 -12.46 14.72 -7.48
N ASP A 59 -11.63 15.15 -8.45
CA ASP A 59 -11.48 16.52 -8.93
C ASP A 59 -11.11 17.59 -7.88
N VAL A 60 -10.64 17.15 -6.70
CA VAL A 60 -10.13 18.04 -5.66
C VAL A 60 -8.63 17.86 -5.54
N SER A 61 -7.89 18.97 -5.61
CA SER A 61 -6.44 18.96 -5.36
C SER A 61 -6.17 18.70 -3.89
N ARG A 62 -5.41 17.63 -3.62
CA ARG A 62 -4.98 17.24 -2.28
C ARG A 62 -3.48 16.94 -2.30
N THR A 63 -2.81 17.33 -1.24
CA THR A 63 -1.39 17.02 -1.06
C THR A 63 -1.27 15.73 -0.26
N TRP A 64 -0.80 14.68 -0.91
CA TRP A 64 -0.67 13.34 -0.33
C TRP A 64 0.76 13.06 0.11
N TYR A 65 0.88 12.43 1.26
CA TYR A 65 2.10 11.79 1.73
C TYR A 65 1.97 10.31 1.44
N VAL A 66 2.69 9.85 0.44
CA VAL A 66 2.56 8.49 -0.09
C VAL A 66 3.81 7.68 0.16
N LYS A 67 3.62 6.40 0.43
CA LYS A 67 4.70 5.43 0.60
C LYS A 67 4.53 4.26 -0.34
N SER A 68 5.58 3.94 -1.09
CA SER A 68 5.56 2.80 -2.00
C SER A 68 5.85 1.51 -1.23
N VAL A 69 4.93 0.56 -1.24
CA VAL A 69 5.13 -0.72 -0.55
C VAL A 69 5.77 -1.75 -1.50
N ASP A 70 5.46 -1.65 -2.79
CA ASP A 70 6.17 -2.34 -3.86
C ASP A 70 6.19 -1.47 -5.14
N LYS A 71 6.63 -2.06 -6.26
CA LYS A 71 6.73 -1.35 -7.56
C LYS A 71 5.39 -0.81 -8.08
N HIS A 72 4.27 -1.33 -7.59
CA HIS A 72 2.94 -1.07 -8.15
C HIS A 72 1.92 -0.60 -7.12
N THR A 73 2.25 -0.71 -5.83
CA THR A 73 1.35 -0.45 -4.71
C THR A 73 1.88 0.72 -3.90
N VAL A 74 1.05 1.74 -3.83
CA VAL A 74 1.31 2.98 -3.10
C VAL A 74 0.26 3.11 -2.01
N VAL A 75 0.67 3.44 -0.80
CA VAL A 75 -0.21 3.66 0.35
C VAL A 75 -0.20 5.14 0.69
N ILE A 76 -1.37 5.74 0.86
CA ILE A 76 -1.49 7.08 1.44
C ILE A 76 -1.35 6.93 2.95
N VAL A 77 -0.36 7.60 3.54
CA VAL A 77 -0.11 7.56 5.00
C VAL A 77 -0.57 8.83 5.70
N GLY A 78 -0.80 9.89 4.93
CA GLY A 78 -1.36 11.15 5.40
C GLY A 78 -1.71 12.04 4.23
N TYR A 79 -2.53 13.06 4.48
CA TYR A 79 -2.80 14.10 3.50
C TYR A 79 -3.00 15.46 4.17
N GLU A 80 -2.77 16.50 3.39
CA GLU A 80 -3.04 17.88 3.76
C GLU A 80 -4.26 18.36 2.98
N ASP A 81 -5.22 18.94 3.69
CA ASP A 81 -6.42 19.55 3.13
C ASP A 81 -6.10 20.94 2.55
N SER A 82 -7.01 21.49 1.74
CA SER A 82 -6.89 22.86 1.18
C SER A 82 -6.80 23.95 2.24
N PHE A 83 -7.18 23.65 3.48
CA PHE A 83 -7.05 24.54 4.65
C PHE A 83 -5.73 24.39 5.41
N GLY A 84 -4.77 23.60 4.89
CA GLY A 84 -3.48 23.35 5.55
C GLY A 84 -3.56 22.42 6.78
N LYS A 85 -4.70 21.77 7.00
CA LYS A 85 -4.85 20.77 8.07
C LYS A 85 -4.28 19.44 7.62
N PHE A 86 -3.35 18.91 8.40
CA PHE A 86 -2.72 17.62 8.16
C PHE A 86 -3.46 16.50 8.92
N PHE A 87 -3.82 15.44 8.19
CA PHE A 87 -4.48 14.26 8.74
C PHE A 87 -3.59 13.03 8.55
N TYR A 88 -3.42 12.26 9.61
CA TYR A 88 -2.68 11.01 9.63
C TYR A 88 -3.35 10.01 10.57
N ASP A 89 -3.19 8.71 10.28
CA ASP A 89 -3.57 7.64 11.21
C ASP A 89 -2.52 6.52 11.16
N LEU A 90 -1.71 6.42 12.21
CA LEU A 90 -0.66 5.40 12.32
C LEU A 90 -1.23 4.05 12.74
N ASP A 91 -2.34 4.02 13.47
CA ASP A 91 -2.94 2.80 13.97
C ASP A 91 -3.67 2.05 12.87
N GLU A 92 -4.34 2.76 11.96
CA GLU A 92 -4.95 2.14 10.78
C GLU A 92 -3.88 1.57 9.82
N VAL A 93 -2.77 2.29 9.62
CA VAL A 93 -1.63 1.78 8.85
C VAL A 93 -0.97 0.56 9.51
N LYS A 94 -0.96 0.50 10.85
CA LYS A 94 -0.53 -0.68 11.60
C LYS A 94 -1.48 -1.85 11.39
N THR A 95 -2.79 -1.62 11.31
CA THR A 95 -3.78 -2.65 10.98
C THR A 95 -3.58 -3.18 9.57
N LEU A 96 -3.28 -2.32 8.59
CA LEU A 96 -2.89 -2.75 7.23
C LEU A 96 -1.63 -3.62 7.24
N SER A 97 -0.65 -3.26 8.08
CA SER A 97 0.57 -4.04 8.27
C SER A 97 0.28 -5.42 8.89
N LYS A 98 -0.68 -5.51 9.82
CA LYS A 98 -1.14 -6.80 10.38
C LYS A 98 -1.84 -7.65 9.31
N GLY A 99 -2.72 -7.06 8.50
CA GLY A 99 -3.37 -7.75 7.38
C GLY A 99 -2.37 -8.32 6.38
N ALA A 100 -1.31 -7.55 6.08
CA ALA A 100 -0.19 -8.05 5.27
C ALA A 100 0.51 -9.25 5.92
N LYS A 101 0.77 -9.22 7.23
CA LYS A 101 1.38 -10.36 7.95
C LYS A 101 0.52 -11.62 7.89
N VAL A 102 -0.80 -11.50 8.08
CA VAL A 102 -1.73 -12.63 7.95
C VAL A 102 -1.64 -13.24 6.56
N GLN A 103 -1.64 -12.41 5.52
CA GLN A 103 -1.47 -12.88 4.15
C GLN A 103 -0.11 -13.58 3.95
N GLY A 104 0.96 -13.04 4.53
CA GLY A 104 2.28 -13.66 4.49
C GLY A 104 2.34 -15.02 5.20
N PHE A 105 1.61 -15.18 6.31
CA PHE A 105 1.50 -16.45 7.02
C PHE A 105 0.75 -17.50 6.19
N ILE A 106 -0.33 -17.11 5.51
CA ILE A 106 -1.05 -17.98 4.57
C ILE A 106 -0.11 -18.46 3.46
N TYR A 107 0.68 -17.56 2.87
CA TYR A 107 1.68 -17.94 1.87
C TYR A 107 2.77 -18.87 2.44
N ALA A 108 3.20 -18.66 3.68
CA ALA A 108 4.20 -19.51 4.33
C ALA A 108 3.68 -20.94 4.54
N ILE A 109 2.43 -21.08 5.02
CA ILE A 109 1.79 -22.39 5.16
C ILE A 109 1.60 -23.03 3.79
N ALA A 110 1.10 -22.29 2.80
CA ALA A 110 0.85 -22.80 1.46
C ALA A 110 2.12 -23.17 0.69
N ALA A 111 3.27 -22.61 1.06
CA ALA A 111 4.55 -22.86 0.39
C ALA A 111 5.01 -24.32 0.42
N VAL A 112 4.48 -25.13 1.34
CA VAL A 112 4.80 -26.57 1.43
C VAL A 112 3.77 -27.43 0.69
N PRO A 113 2.48 -27.45 1.05
CA PRO A 113 1.51 -28.34 0.43
C PRO A 113 1.20 -27.96 -1.02
N ALA A 114 1.13 -26.66 -1.38
CA ALA A 114 0.71 -26.28 -2.73
C ALA A 114 1.71 -26.70 -3.82
N PRO A 115 3.03 -26.44 -3.69
CA PRO A 115 4.01 -26.93 -4.66
C PRO A 115 4.06 -28.46 -4.73
N ILE A 116 3.88 -29.16 -3.61
CA ILE A 116 3.85 -30.63 -3.57
C ILE A 116 2.65 -31.18 -4.36
N ILE A 117 1.45 -30.64 -4.12
CA ILE A 117 0.24 -31.05 -4.85
C ILE A 117 0.40 -30.83 -6.36
N VAL A 118 0.93 -29.68 -6.77
CA VAL A 118 1.18 -29.39 -8.18
C VAL A 118 2.29 -30.30 -8.73
N ALA A 119 3.32 -30.61 -7.95
CA ALA A 119 4.40 -31.50 -8.35
C ALA A 119 3.90 -32.92 -8.63
N VAL A 120 2.92 -33.42 -7.87
CA VAL A 120 2.28 -34.73 -8.14
C VAL A 120 1.64 -34.75 -9.53
N ALA A 121 0.91 -33.69 -9.90
CA ALA A 121 0.25 -33.60 -11.20
C ALA A 121 1.20 -33.31 -12.38
N THR A 122 2.36 -32.73 -12.10
CA THR A 122 3.31 -32.23 -13.12
C THR A 122 4.65 -32.98 -13.12
N TYR A 123 4.68 -34.17 -12.50
CA TYR A 123 5.87 -35.02 -12.41
C TYR A 123 7.11 -34.28 -11.87
N GLY A 124 6.92 -33.46 -10.83
CA GLY A 124 7.98 -32.75 -10.12
C GLY A 124 8.17 -31.27 -10.50
N LEU A 125 7.65 -30.81 -11.64
CA LEU A 125 7.81 -29.41 -12.08
C LEU A 125 7.19 -28.39 -11.11
N GLY A 126 6.12 -28.78 -10.41
CA GLY A 126 5.46 -27.96 -9.39
C GLY A 126 6.36 -27.51 -8.24
N LEU A 127 7.48 -28.21 -7.95
CA LEU A 127 8.42 -27.80 -6.90
C LEU A 127 9.10 -26.46 -7.21
N LEU A 128 9.19 -26.06 -8.49
CA LEU A 128 9.71 -24.75 -8.90
C LEU A 128 8.84 -23.58 -8.40
N LEU A 129 7.61 -23.83 -7.94
CA LEU A 129 6.77 -22.82 -7.32
C LEU A 129 7.20 -22.51 -5.87
N MET A 130 7.88 -23.44 -5.20
CA MET A 130 8.25 -23.29 -3.78
C MET A 130 9.07 -22.01 -3.50
N PRO A 131 10.13 -21.66 -4.26
CA PRO A 131 10.85 -20.40 -4.07
C PRO A 131 9.95 -19.16 -4.22
N LEU A 132 8.97 -19.23 -5.13
CA LEU A 132 8.05 -18.12 -5.39
C LEU A 132 7.09 -17.90 -4.21
N PHE A 133 6.54 -18.98 -3.65
CA PHE A 133 5.71 -18.91 -2.43
C PHE A 133 6.51 -18.43 -1.21
N VAL A 134 7.74 -18.94 -1.02
CA VAL A 134 8.63 -18.51 0.07
C VAL A 134 8.97 -17.02 -0.05
N TYR A 135 9.29 -16.54 -1.25
CA TYR A 135 9.52 -15.11 -1.48
C TYR A 135 8.28 -14.27 -1.16
N GLN A 136 7.10 -14.77 -1.54
CA GLN A 136 5.85 -14.06 -1.29
C GLN A 136 5.53 -13.98 0.21
N ALA A 137 5.80 -15.05 0.96
CA ALA A 137 5.71 -15.08 2.41
C ALA A 137 6.68 -14.07 3.05
N TYR A 138 7.96 -14.08 2.66
CA TYR A 138 8.96 -13.12 3.16
C TYR A 138 8.55 -11.67 2.91
N LYS A 139 8.08 -11.36 1.69
CA LYS A 139 7.65 -10.02 1.32
C LYS A 139 6.54 -9.51 2.24
N PHE A 140 5.53 -10.34 2.50
CA PHE A 140 4.37 -9.94 3.30
C PHE A 140 4.60 -10.00 4.82
N LEU A 141 5.47 -10.89 5.31
CA LEU A 141 5.78 -11.00 6.74
C LEU A 141 6.76 -9.93 7.23
N PHE A 142 7.77 -9.60 6.42
CA PHE A 142 8.87 -8.75 6.87
C PHE A 142 8.96 -7.44 6.09
N LYS A 143 8.98 -7.51 4.75
CA LYS A 143 9.27 -6.33 3.92
C LYS A 143 8.16 -5.28 3.99
N VAL A 144 6.90 -5.68 3.78
CA VAL A 144 5.76 -4.75 3.82
C VAL A 144 5.57 -4.13 5.22
N PRO A 145 5.55 -4.91 6.31
CA PRO A 145 5.37 -4.35 7.66
C PRO A 145 6.54 -3.48 8.11
N SER A 146 7.77 -3.77 7.67
CA SER A 146 8.93 -2.91 7.94
C SER A 146 8.82 -1.55 7.27
N ILE A 147 8.32 -1.48 6.03
CA ILE A 147 8.11 -0.23 5.30
C ILE A 147 7.00 0.62 5.96
N LEU A 148 5.94 -0.03 6.44
CA LEU A 148 4.80 0.62 7.09
C LEU A 148 4.92 0.72 8.62
N SER A 149 6.10 0.42 9.17
CA SER A 149 6.38 0.53 10.60
C SER A 149 6.18 1.95 11.10
N GLN A 150 5.56 2.08 12.28
CA GLN A 150 5.34 3.37 12.93
C GLN A 150 6.66 4.14 13.12
N ALA A 151 7.75 3.46 13.50
CA ALA A 151 9.06 4.09 13.67
C ALA A 151 9.59 4.66 12.34
N THR A 152 9.38 3.94 11.23
CA THR A 152 9.81 4.40 9.90
C THR A 152 8.93 5.54 9.41
N LEU A 153 7.62 5.48 9.66
CA LEU A 153 6.71 6.58 9.30
C LEU A 153 7.02 7.84 10.09
N LYS A 154 7.21 7.76 11.41
CA LYS A 154 7.61 8.90 12.23
C LYS A 154 8.90 9.54 11.74
N LYS A 155 9.92 8.72 11.44
CA LYS A 155 11.18 9.21 10.88
C LYS A 155 11.00 9.89 9.53
N ASP A 156 10.16 9.32 8.66
CA ASP A 156 9.89 9.90 7.35
C ASP A 156 9.13 11.23 7.47
N PHE A 157 8.14 11.33 8.36
CA PHE A 157 7.40 12.56 8.60
C PHE A 157 8.28 13.66 9.21
N GLN A 158 9.20 13.31 10.12
CA GLN A 158 10.20 14.25 10.63
C GLN A 158 11.08 14.84 9.52
N ASN A 159 11.42 14.05 8.49
CA ASN A 159 12.17 14.57 7.33
C ASN A 159 11.37 15.60 6.52
N PHE A 160 10.04 15.59 6.62
CA PHE A 160 9.16 16.61 6.03
C PHE A 160 8.83 17.77 6.99
N GLY A 161 9.46 17.81 8.17
CA GLY A 161 9.21 18.84 9.19
C GLY A 161 7.90 18.64 9.97
N ILE A 162 7.28 17.46 9.87
CA ILE A 162 6.02 17.13 10.55
C ILE A 162 6.35 16.31 11.80
N SER A 163 6.01 16.82 12.99
CA SER A 163 6.19 16.12 14.27
C SER A 163 4.92 15.37 14.65
N ILE A 164 5.04 14.06 14.93
CA ILE A 164 3.92 13.11 15.12
C ILE A 164 4.20 12.11 16.23
#